data_AF-A0A965LMZ8-F1
#
_entry.id   AF-A0A965LMZ8-F1
#
_cell.length_a   1.000
_cell.length_b   1.000
_cell.length_c   1.000
_cell.angle_alpha   90.00
_cell.angle_beta   90.00
_cell.angle_gamma   90.00
#
_symmetry.space_group_name_H-M   'P 1'
#
loop_
_entity.id
_entity.type
_entity.pdbx_description
1 polymer ?
#
loop_
_entity_poly.entity_id
_entity_poly.type
_entity_poly.pdbx_seq_one_letter_code
_entity_poly.pdbx_strand_id
1 'polypeptide(L)'
;MEQKNAETWSIEGELILNCNCTVFCPCVVSLGAHPPTEGYCQAWLGVRIDKGKSGLTFLSGLNVAMLLDIPGKMERGNWTT
;
A
#
# COMPACT_ATOMS: atom_id res chain seq x y z
N MET A 1 -16.85 7.03 29.05
CA MET A 1 -15.80 6.77 28.04
C MET A 1 -16.50 6.83 26.70
N GLU A 2 -16.30 7.89 25.93
CA GLU A 2 -16.94 8.07 24.62
C GLU A 2 -16.38 7.01 23.66
N GLN A 3 -17.21 6.06 23.24
CA GLN A 3 -16.85 5.12 22.18
C GLN A 3 -16.84 5.91 20.87
N LYS A 4 -15.65 6.22 20.35
CA LYS A 4 -15.50 6.61 18.94
C LYS A 4 -16.02 5.44 18.10
N ASN A 5 -17.26 5.51 17.64
CA ASN A 5 -17.73 4.63 16.57
C ASN A 5 -16.73 4.80 15.43
N ALA A 6 -16.01 3.74 15.09
CA ALA A 6 -15.17 3.74 13.91
C ALA A 6 -16.07 4.11 12.72
N GLU A 7 -15.77 5.23 12.05
CA GLU A 7 -16.52 5.59 10.86
C GLU A 7 -16.46 4.43 9.87
N THR A 8 -17.60 4.09 9.26
CA THR A 8 -17.63 3.03 8.27
C THR A 8 -16.71 3.40 7.11
N TRP A 9 -15.64 2.63 6.95
CA TRP A 9 -14.64 2.81 5.91
C TRP A 9 -14.55 1.55 5.06
N SER A 10 -14.56 1.71 3.74
CA SER A 10 -14.30 0.62 2.80
C SER A 10 -13.81 1.13 1.46
N ILE A 11 -12.98 0.33 0.79
CA ILE A 11 -12.62 0.46 -0.63
C ILE A 11 -12.61 -0.92 -1.29
N GLU A 12 -13.04 -0.97 -2.53
CA GLU A 12 -13.03 -2.13 -3.43
C GLU A 12 -12.50 -1.65 -4.79
N GLY A 13 -11.62 -2.42 -5.40
CA GLY A 13 -11.01 -2.07 -6.69
C GLY A 13 -9.72 -2.84 -6.92
N GLU A 14 -8.81 -2.23 -7.70
CA GLU A 14 -7.56 -2.85 -8.11
C GLU A 14 -6.36 -2.16 -7.47
N LEU A 15 -5.41 -2.99 -7.03
CA LEU A 15 -4.10 -2.58 -6.53
C LEU A 15 -3.05 -3.06 -7.53
N ILE A 16 -2.20 -2.13 -7.96
CA ILE A 16 -0.95 -2.43 -8.65
C ILE A 16 0.21 -1.96 -7.81
N LEU A 17 1.26 -2.77 -7.73
CA LEU A 17 2.48 -2.41 -7.03
C LEU A 17 3.69 -3.00 -7.75
N ASN A 18 4.80 -2.28 -7.70
CA ASN A 18 6.08 -2.75 -8.21
C ASN A 18 7.22 -2.13 -7.39
N CYS A 19 8.41 -2.69 -7.51
CA CYS A 19 9.60 -2.20 -6.83
C CYS A 19 10.86 -2.45 -7.67
N ASN A 20 11.97 -1.85 -7.24
CA ASN A 20 13.30 -1.97 -7.83
C ASN A 20 13.97 -3.36 -7.68
N CYS A 21 13.25 -4.42 -7.28
CA CYS A 21 13.85 -5.74 -7.15
C CYS A 21 14.23 -6.34 -8.51
N THR A 22 15.29 -7.16 -8.54
CA THR A 22 15.96 -7.61 -9.78
C THR A 22 15.08 -8.38 -10.78
N VAL A 23 14.09 -9.16 -10.31
CA VAL A 23 13.24 -9.99 -11.18
C VAL A 23 11.76 -9.90 -10.78
N PHE A 24 11.42 -10.41 -9.61
CA PHE A 24 10.09 -10.30 -9.01
C PHE A 24 10.24 -9.76 -7.61
N CYS A 25 9.23 -9.05 -7.09
CA CYS A 25 9.23 -8.58 -5.70
C CYS A 25 9.16 -9.78 -4.75
N PRO A 26 10.28 -10.20 -4.12
CA PRO A 26 10.28 -11.40 -3.30
C PRO A 26 9.49 -11.16 -2.01
N CYS A 27 9.36 -9.91 -1.56
CA CYS A 27 8.58 -9.52 -0.38
C CYS A 27 7.10 -9.93 -0.51
N VAL A 28 6.49 -9.78 -1.69
CA VAL A 28 5.08 -10.17 -1.90
C VAL A 28 4.94 -11.68 -1.99
N VAL A 29 5.78 -12.33 -2.81
CA VAL A 29 5.70 -13.79 -3.03
C VAL A 29 5.99 -14.58 -1.76
N SER A 30 6.92 -14.08 -0.93
CA SER A 30 7.30 -14.72 0.34
C SER A 30 6.50 -14.23 1.55
N LEU A 31 5.45 -13.42 1.35
CA LEU A 31 4.64 -12.84 2.43
C LEU A 31 5.49 -12.12 3.50
N GLY A 32 6.52 -11.38 3.08
CA GLY A 32 7.41 -10.59 3.94
C GLY A 32 8.62 -11.35 4.51
N ALA A 33 8.76 -12.66 4.24
CA ALA A 33 9.89 -13.43 4.76
C ALA A 33 11.23 -12.99 4.13
N HIS A 34 11.25 -12.73 2.82
CA HIS A 34 12.45 -12.36 2.08
C HIS A 34 12.63 -10.83 2.01
N PRO A 35 13.83 -10.29 2.27
CA PRO A 35 14.12 -8.87 2.09
C PRO A 35 14.09 -8.43 0.60
N PRO A 36 14.02 -7.13 0.29
CA PRO A 36 14.24 -6.66 -1.08
C PRO A 36 15.65 -7.05 -1.58
N THR A 37 15.81 -7.26 -2.88
CA THR A 37 17.08 -7.75 -3.45
C THR A 37 18.22 -6.76 -3.31
N GLU A 38 17.93 -5.46 -3.37
CA GLU A 38 18.91 -4.38 -3.26
C GLU A 38 19.18 -3.93 -1.81
N GLY A 39 18.57 -4.60 -0.82
CA GLY A 39 18.66 -4.21 0.59
C GLY A 39 17.77 -3.03 1.00
N TYR A 40 17.27 -2.24 0.04
CA TYR A 40 16.24 -1.21 0.18
C TYR A 40 15.17 -1.41 -0.89
N CYS A 41 14.00 -0.79 -0.73
CA CYS A 41 12.88 -0.92 -1.63
C CYS A 41 12.39 0.47 -2.07
N GLN A 42 12.66 0.80 -3.34
CA GLN A 42 12.03 1.92 -4.03
C GLN A 42 10.80 1.38 -4.75
N ALA A 43 9.65 1.59 -4.15
CA ALA A 43 8.38 1.06 -4.62
C ALA A 43 7.49 2.16 -5.17
N TRP A 44 6.56 1.75 -6.02
CA TRP A 44 5.42 2.55 -6.37
C TRP A 44 4.17 1.69 -6.30
N LEU A 45 3.05 2.32 -5.97
CA LEU A 45 1.75 1.68 -6.00
C LEU A 45 0.71 2.57 -6.65
N GLY A 46 -0.30 1.93 -7.19
CA GLY A 46 -1.51 2.54 -7.73
C GLY A 46 -2.73 1.83 -7.19
N VAL A 47 -3.74 2.58 -6.77
CA VAL A 47 -5.05 2.06 -6.38
C VAL A 47 -6.12 2.71 -7.24
N ARG A 48 -6.85 1.91 -8.00
CA ARG A 48 -8.09 2.34 -8.66
C ARG A 48 -9.26 1.97 -7.77
N ILE A 49 -10.03 2.95 -7.31
CA ILE A 49 -11.15 2.73 -6.39
C ILE A 49 -12.45 2.64 -7.20
N ASP A 50 -12.99 1.43 -7.33
CA ASP A 50 -14.26 1.20 -8.03
C ASP A 50 -15.46 1.48 -7.13
N LYS A 51 -15.38 1.08 -5.85
CA LYS A 51 -16.33 1.47 -4.81
C LYS A 51 -15.57 1.89 -3.57
N GLY A 52 -15.91 3.02 -2.97
CA GLY A 52 -15.30 3.40 -1.70
C GLY A 52 -16.08 4.47 -0.94
N LYS A 53 -15.99 4.41 0.39
CA LYS A 53 -16.67 5.33 1.30
C LYS A 53 -15.90 5.48 2.60
N SER A 54 -15.86 6.70 3.13
CA SER A 54 -15.37 7.03 4.47
C SER A 54 -16.39 7.93 5.15
N GLY A 55 -17.18 7.38 6.07
CA GLY A 55 -18.23 8.14 6.74
C GLY A 55 -19.30 8.62 5.74
N LEU A 56 -19.38 9.94 5.50
CA LEU A 56 -20.26 10.53 4.48
C LEU A 56 -19.54 10.86 3.15
N THR A 57 -18.22 10.61 3.08
CA THR A 57 -17.38 10.93 1.93
C THR A 57 -17.34 9.76 0.96
N PHE A 58 -17.66 10.00 -0.31
CA PHE A 58 -17.52 9.01 -1.38
C PHE A 58 -16.11 9.05 -1.97
N LEU A 59 -15.51 7.86 -2.14
CA LEU A 59 -14.16 7.69 -2.70
C LEU A 59 -14.18 6.98 -4.07
N SER A 60 -15.34 6.47 -4.49
CA SER A 60 -15.53 5.79 -5.77
C SER A 60 -15.10 6.68 -6.95
N GLY A 61 -14.36 6.11 -7.90
CA GLY A 61 -13.85 6.80 -9.09
C GLY A 61 -12.51 7.52 -8.87
N LEU A 62 -11.99 7.57 -7.65
CA LEU A 62 -10.65 8.11 -7.39
C LEU A 62 -9.56 7.11 -7.77
N ASN A 63 -8.42 7.65 -8.22
CA ASN A 63 -7.18 6.92 -8.41
C ASN A 63 -6.13 7.49 -7.45
N VAL A 64 -5.43 6.60 -6.73
CA VAL A 64 -4.34 6.94 -5.82
C VAL A 64 -3.04 6.42 -6.42
N ALA A 65 -1.99 7.23 -6.39
CA ALA A 65 -0.64 6.81 -6.75
C ALA A 65 0.34 7.26 -5.66
N MET A 66 1.31 6.42 -5.34
CA MET A 66 2.35 6.73 -4.36
C MET A 66 3.71 6.25 -4.84
N LEU A 67 4.73 7.06 -4.57
CA LEU A 67 6.13 6.67 -4.59
C LEU A 67 6.57 6.43 -3.15
N LEU A 68 7.44 5.45 -2.95
CA LEU A 68 7.84 4.97 -1.63
C LEU A 68 9.34 4.68 -1.64
N ASP A 69 10.04 5.23 -0.65
CA ASP A 69 11.39 4.82 -0.28
C ASP A 69 11.34 4.11 1.07
N ILE A 70 11.76 2.85 1.07
CA ILE A 70 11.69 1.93 2.20
C ILE A 70 13.12 1.43 2.46
N PRO A 71 13.75 1.77 3.61
CA PRO A 71 15.15 1.43 3.90
C PRO A 71 15.47 -0.07 4.04
N GLY A 72 14.50 -0.96 3.81
CA GLY A 72 14.64 -2.39 3.95
C GLY A 72 13.33 -3.13 3.79
N LYS A 73 13.00 -3.97 4.77
CA LYS A 73 11.78 -4.77 4.72
C LYS A 73 10.52 -3.90 4.92
N MET A 74 9.52 -4.14 4.08
CA MET A 74 8.27 -3.35 4.03
C MET A 74 7.56 -3.32 5.39
N GLU A 75 7.50 -4.43 6.12
CA GLU A 75 6.80 -4.52 7.40
C GLU A 75 7.47 -3.74 8.56
N ARG A 76 8.73 -3.33 8.40
CA ARG A 76 9.46 -2.60 9.47
C ARG A 76 9.17 -1.11 9.50
N GLY A 77 8.43 -0.58 8.53
CA GLY A 77 8.07 0.84 8.49
C GLY A 77 9.25 1.75 8.13
N ASN A 78 9.22 2.99 8.66
CA ASN A 78 10.12 4.08 8.31
C ASN A 78 10.10 4.44 6.81
N TRP A 79 8.90 4.40 6.22
CA TRP A 79 8.70 4.74 4.81
C TRP A 79 8.74 6.25 4.63
N THR A 80 9.35 6.69 3.54
CA THR A 80 9.26 8.07 3.05
C THR A 80 8.61 8.07 1.66
N THR A 81 8.01 9.19 1.27
CA THR A 81 7.33 9.37 -0.03
C THR A 81 8.14 10.26 -0.95
#